data_AF-A0A970A4C0-F1
#
_entry.id   AF-A0A970A4C0-F1
#
_cell.length_a   1.000
_cell.length_b   1.000
_cell.length_c   1.000
_cell.angle_alpha   90.00
_cell.angle_beta   90.00
_cell.angle_gamma   90.00
#
_symmetry.space_group_name_H-M   'P 1'
#
loop_
_entity.id
_entity.type
_entity.pdbx_description
1 polymer ?
#
loop_
_entity_poly.entity_id
_entity_poly.type
_entity_poly.pdbx_seq_one_letter_code
_entity_poly.pdbx_strand_id
1 'polypeptide(L)'
;MSQVTSKASFQKWPNLKVREHEREFLKKGERSMFSHKIHAKAPFETWVDFDIRALPDIKQLLALIEVENKNNATKRGILTRDAQRIDKPVYIGLSIPLCVREDLAMAVTSDLLPALVKEKDAPLYYTWNPKDFKINSPIASSLKIFEKAMKTQNPESLRIALLGIEQACNKHAEDFVVLQLIDGTDIALPKQMLLEFAKLNSATQAALKAKNPARLIELTDTLPADSFVKPFAHFNLAGIFNQKASFESAAKNYKIAISKQPTWPLAKELYEKNLQLLAENQEKTD
;
A
#
# COMPACT_ATOMS: atom_id res chain seq x y z
N MET A 1 10.09 3.47 -30.49
CA MET A 1 9.93 4.75 -29.80
C MET A 1 9.31 4.47 -28.44
N SER A 2 9.84 5.03 -27.35
CA SER A 2 9.39 4.71 -25.99
C SER A 2 8.61 5.86 -25.35
N GLN A 3 7.30 5.72 -25.14
CA GLN A 3 6.45 6.75 -24.53
C GLN A 3 6.38 6.57 -23.01
N VAL A 4 6.39 7.66 -22.24
CA VAL A 4 6.19 7.63 -20.79
C VAL A 4 4.94 8.43 -20.43
N THR A 5 4.05 7.80 -19.68
CA THR A 5 2.77 8.37 -19.27
C THR A 5 2.65 8.31 -17.76
N SER A 6 2.30 9.43 -17.13
CA SER A 6 1.88 9.46 -15.72
C SER A 6 0.42 9.87 -15.63
N LYS A 7 -0.37 9.05 -14.93
CA LYS A 7 -1.78 9.35 -14.63
C LYS A 7 -1.95 9.48 -13.14
N ALA A 8 -2.45 10.63 -12.71
CA ALA A 8 -2.89 10.81 -11.33
C ALA A 8 -4.35 10.37 -11.23
N SER A 9 -4.63 9.39 -10.39
CA SER A 9 -5.98 8.89 -10.14
C SER A 9 -6.52 9.49 -8.85
N PHE A 10 -7.71 10.06 -8.91
CA PHE A 10 -8.42 10.60 -7.75
C PHE A 10 -9.76 9.89 -7.65
N GLN A 11 -10.22 9.59 -6.42
CA GLN A 11 -11.64 9.26 -6.23
C GLN A 11 -12.48 10.41 -6.79
N LYS A 12 -13.65 10.11 -7.38
CA LYS A 12 -14.43 11.06 -8.18
C LYS A 12 -14.76 12.35 -7.43
N TRP A 13 -14.16 13.48 -7.85
CA TRP A 13 -14.58 14.83 -7.47
C TRP A 13 -14.71 15.70 -8.72
N PRO A 14 -15.86 16.37 -8.95
CA PRO A 14 -16.16 17.05 -10.22
C PRO A 14 -15.32 18.31 -10.49
N ASN A 15 -14.54 18.81 -9.52
CA ASN A 15 -13.86 20.11 -9.62
C ASN A 15 -12.32 20.03 -9.70
N LEU A 16 -11.73 18.83 -9.66
CA LEU A 16 -10.28 18.67 -9.71
C LEU A 16 -9.80 18.58 -11.17
N LYS A 17 -9.03 19.58 -11.63
CA LYS A 17 -8.41 19.55 -12.96
C LYS A 17 -7.04 18.89 -12.86
N VAL A 18 -6.94 17.66 -13.34
CA VAL A 18 -5.70 16.90 -13.44
C VAL A 18 -5.20 17.02 -14.88
N ARG A 19 -3.95 17.42 -15.07
CA ARG A 19 -3.31 17.36 -16.39
C ARG A 19 -2.54 16.03 -16.47
N GLU A 20 -2.89 15.19 -17.43
CA GLU A 20 -2.05 14.08 -17.84
C GLU A 20 -0.77 14.68 -18.44
N HIS A 21 0.38 14.22 -17.95
CA HIS A 21 1.66 14.62 -18.51
C HIS A 21 2.21 13.44 -19.31
N GLU A 22 2.15 13.56 -20.62
CA GLU A 22 2.80 12.63 -21.54
C GLU A 22 4.14 13.21 -21.98
N ARG A 23 5.19 12.38 -21.95
CA ARG A 23 6.48 12.68 -22.58
C ARG A 23 6.74 11.64 -23.64
N GLU A 24 7.03 12.10 -24.85
CA GLU A 24 7.28 11.20 -25.97
C GLU A 24 8.59 10.41 -25.83
N PHE A 25 9.62 10.94 -25.13
CA PHE A 25 10.95 10.31 -25.08
C PHE A 25 11.73 10.53 -23.77
N LEU A 26 12.43 9.48 -23.31
CA LEU A 26 13.52 9.54 -22.33
C LEU A 26 14.80 8.96 -22.95
N LYS A 27 15.93 9.67 -22.89
CA LYS A 27 17.23 9.14 -23.34
C LYS A 27 17.82 8.18 -22.29
N LYS A 28 18.66 7.26 -22.74
CA LYS A 28 19.40 6.34 -21.84
C LYS A 28 20.21 7.15 -20.83
N GLY A 29 19.96 6.93 -19.53
CA GLY A 29 20.63 7.62 -18.42
C GLY A 29 20.07 9.00 -18.08
N GLU A 30 19.05 9.48 -18.80
CA GLU A 30 18.39 10.75 -18.52
C GLU A 30 17.52 10.63 -17.26
N ARG A 31 17.75 11.54 -16.30
CA ARG A 31 16.85 11.72 -15.15
C ARG A 31 15.77 12.69 -15.57
N SER A 32 14.51 12.26 -15.47
CA SER A 32 13.36 13.14 -15.69
C SER A 32 12.60 13.38 -14.41
N MET A 33 12.24 14.64 -14.18
CA MET A 33 11.39 15.07 -13.08
C MET A 33 9.99 15.38 -13.62
N PHE A 34 9.00 14.68 -13.11
CA PHE A 34 7.59 14.92 -13.43
C PHE A 34 6.98 15.75 -12.29
N SER A 35 6.55 16.98 -12.59
CA SER A 35 5.87 17.84 -11.62
C SER A 35 4.38 17.83 -11.90
N HIS A 36 3.60 17.38 -10.92
CA HIS A 36 2.14 17.43 -10.96
C HIS A 36 1.67 18.56 -10.04
N LYS A 37 1.06 19.60 -10.63
CA LYS A 37 0.44 20.69 -9.88
C LYS A 37 -1.06 20.47 -9.78
N ILE A 38 -1.55 20.28 -8.57
CA ILE A 38 -2.97 20.05 -8.28
C ILE A 38 -3.54 21.34 -7.69
N HIS A 39 -4.63 21.83 -8.27
CA HIS A 39 -5.38 22.97 -7.76
C HIS A 39 -6.69 22.48 -7.16
N ALA A 40 -6.80 22.53 -5.82
CA ALA A 40 -8.01 22.19 -5.08
C ALA A 40 -8.58 23.44 -4.39
N LYS A 41 -9.92 23.52 -4.25
CA LYS A 41 -10.57 24.54 -3.43
C LYS A 41 -10.69 24.03 -2.00
N ALA A 42 -10.36 24.86 -1.02
CA ALA A 42 -10.49 24.53 0.39
C ALA A 42 -11.96 24.40 0.85
N PRO A 43 -12.25 23.59 1.89
CA PRO A 43 -11.32 22.62 2.50
C PRO A 43 -11.15 21.39 1.59
N PHE A 44 -9.96 20.77 1.60
CA PHE A 44 -9.71 19.56 0.83
C PHE A 44 -8.87 18.54 1.59
N GLU A 45 -9.25 17.27 1.45
CA GLU A 45 -8.52 16.10 1.92
C GLU A 45 -8.55 15.07 0.79
N THR A 46 -7.40 14.70 0.26
CA THR A 46 -7.36 13.81 -0.90
C THR A 46 -6.14 12.91 -0.95
N TRP A 47 -6.31 11.85 -1.73
CA TRP A 47 -5.30 10.86 -2.06
C TRP A 47 -4.83 11.10 -3.47
N VAL A 48 -3.51 11.27 -3.61
CA VAL A 48 -2.88 11.32 -4.92
C VAL A 48 -2.13 10.03 -5.11
N ASP A 49 -2.65 9.19 -6.00
CA ASP A 49 -1.91 8.03 -6.50
C ASP A 49 -1.39 8.32 -7.90
N PHE A 50 -0.08 8.12 -8.09
CA PHE A 50 0.57 8.24 -9.40
C PHE A 50 0.79 6.85 -9.99
N ASP A 51 0.12 6.54 -11.10
CA ASP A 51 0.45 5.39 -11.94
C ASP A 51 1.48 5.84 -12.97
N ILE A 52 2.72 5.38 -12.80
CA ILE A 52 3.84 5.71 -13.70
C ILE A 52 4.11 4.50 -14.60
N ARG A 53 3.85 4.69 -15.89
CA ARG A 53 4.04 3.66 -16.91
C ARG A 53 4.94 4.14 -18.02
N ALA A 54 5.69 3.21 -18.60
CA ALA A 54 6.47 3.44 -19.80
C ALA A 54 6.21 2.33 -20.82
N LEU A 55 6.11 2.70 -22.08
CA LEU A 55 6.15 1.78 -23.19
C LEU A 55 7.59 1.72 -23.70
N PRO A 56 8.30 0.57 -23.62
CA PRO A 56 9.66 0.47 -24.14
C PRO A 56 9.67 0.43 -25.67
N ASP A 57 10.75 0.94 -26.28
CA ASP A 57 11.05 0.72 -27.69
C ASP A 57 11.35 -0.77 -27.90
N ILE A 58 10.38 -1.47 -28.47
CA ILE A 58 10.45 -2.91 -28.68
C ILE A 58 11.69 -3.30 -29.50
N LYS A 59 12.11 -2.50 -30.49
CA LYS A 59 13.31 -2.80 -31.28
C LYS A 59 14.57 -2.75 -30.43
N GLN A 60 14.69 -1.72 -29.57
CA GLN A 60 15.83 -1.59 -28.67
C GLN A 60 15.82 -2.65 -27.57
N LEU A 61 14.65 -2.98 -27.03
CA LEU A 61 14.48 -4.03 -26.03
C LEU A 61 14.88 -5.40 -26.58
N LEU A 62 14.44 -5.73 -27.79
CA LEU A 62 14.83 -6.97 -28.47
C LEU A 62 16.34 -7.03 -28.75
N ALA A 63 16.94 -5.92 -29.19
CA ALA A 63 18.39 -5.84 -29.38
C ALA A 63 19.16 -6.06 -28.06
N LEU A 64 18.66 -5.50 -26.95
CA LEU A 64 19.25 -5.70 -25.63
C LEU A 64 19.13 -7.16 -25.17
N ILE A 65 17.96 -7.79 -25.35
CA ILE A 65 17.73 -9.21 -25.04
C ILE A 65 18.71 -10.10 -25.80
N GLU A 66 18.93 -9.82 -27.08
CA GLU A 66 19.88 -10.55 -27.93
C GLU A 66 21.32 -10.46 -27.41
N VAL A 67 21.77 -9.25 -27.04
CA VAL A 67 23.13 -9.01 -26.55
C VAL A 67 23.35 -9.65 -25.17
N GLU A 68 22.46 -9.40 -24.21
CA GLU A 68 22.59 -9.84 -22.81
C GLU A 68 22.40 -11.35 -22.63
N ASN A 69 21.67 -12.01 -23.54
CA ASN A 69 21.34 -13.45 -23.44
C ASN A 69 21.94 -14.26 -24.60
N LYS A 70 23.00 -13.78 -25.25
CA LYS A 70 23.65 -14.42 -26.41
C LYS A 70 23.99 -15.91 -26.18
N ASN A 71 24.39 -16.25 -24.95
CA ASN A 71 24.82 -17.59 -24.56
C ASN A 71 23.69 -18.46 -23.94
N ASN A 72 22.46 -17.95 -23.85
CA ASN A 72 21.33 -18.68 -23.26
C ASN A 72 20.10 -18.59 -24.18
N ALA A 73 20.05 -19.49 -25.16
CA ALA A 73 19.02 -19.51 -26.19
C ALA A 73 17.60 -19.66 -25.62
N THR A 74 17.42 -20.46 -24.56
CA THR A 74 16.13 -20.68 -23.91
C THR A 74 15.63 -19.39 -23.25
N LYS A 75 16.47 -18.74 -22.44
CA LYS A 75 16.12 -17.48 -21.76
C LYS A 75 15.86 -16.36 -22.77
N ARG A 76 16.68 -16.27 -23.81
CA ARG A 76 16.49 -15.33 -24.93
C ARG A 76 15.12 -15.54 -25.61
N GLY A 77 14.76 -16.79 -25.93
CA GLY A 77 13.49 -17.12 -26.58
C GLY A 77 12.26 -16.77 -25.73
N ILE A 78 12.34 -16.93 -24.40
CA ILE A 78 11.27 -16.52 -23.48
C ILE A 78 11.14 -14.99 -23.48
N LEU A 79 12.24 -14.28 -23.21
CA LEU A 79 12.24 -12.83 -23.10
C LEU A 79 11.83 -12.13 -24.40
N THR A 80 12.23 -12.67 -25.57
CA THR A 80 11.82 -12.15 -26.87
C THR A 80 10.30 -12.25 -27.07
N ARG A 81 9.68 -13.38 -26.71
CA ARG A 81 8.21 -13.52 -26.79
C ARG A 81 7.50 -12.58 -25.83
N ASP A 82 8.02 -12.40 -24.62
CA ASP A 82 7.42 -11.50 -23.64
C ASP A 82 7.52 -10.04 -24.10
N ALA A 83 8.68 -9.63 -24.64
CA ALA A 83 8.87 -8.30 -25.21
C ALA A 83 7.94 -8.02 -26.40
N GLN A 84 7.72 -9.00 -27.28
CA GLN A 84 6.82 -8.89 -28.44
C GLN A 84 5.34 -8.75 -28.05
N ARG A 85 4.96 -9.15 -26.83
CA ARG A 85 3.58 -9.01 -26.31
C ARG A 85 3.30 -7.65 -25.67
N ILE A 86 4.31 -6.78 -25.54
CA ILE A 86 4.13 -5.45 -24.96
C ILE A 86 3.49 -4.53 -26.01
N ASP A 87 2.17 -4.38 -25.93
CA ASP A 87 1.36 -3.49 -26.77
C ASP A 87 0.83 -2.25 -26.02
N LYS A 88 1.07 -2.20 -24.71
CA LYS A 88 0.59 -1.16 -23.79
C LYS A 88 1.70 -0.71 -22.82
N PRO A 89 1.64 0.52 -22.29
CA PRO A 89 2.59 0.99 -21.29
C PRO A 89 2.68 0.04 -20.07
N VAL A 90 3.90 -0.39 -19.75
CA VAL A 90 4.21 -1.24 -18.59
C VAL A 90 4.49 -0.39 -17.37
N TYR A 91 4.13 -0.90 -16.20
CA TYR A 91 4.36 -0.22 -14.92
C TYR A 91 5.86 -0.17 -14.58
N ILE A 92 6.39 1.01 -14.25
CA ILE A 92 7.84 1.22 -14.01
C ILE A 92 8.19 1.87 -12.66
N GLY A 93 7.22 2.21 -11.81
CA GLY A 93 7.53 2.87 -10.54
C GLY A 93 6.34 3.01 -9.59
N LEU A 94 6.65 3.13 -8.30
CA LEU A 94 5.69 3.16 -7.19
C LEU A 94 4.92 4.49 -7.06
N SER A 95 3.62 4.37 -6.80
CA SER A 95 2.80 5.42 -6.17
C SER A 95 3.23 5.56 -4.70
N ILE A 96 3.75 6.72 -4.32
CA ILE A 96 3.80 7.08 -2.89
C ILE A 96 2.47 7.77 -2.59
N PRO A 97 1.64 7.22 -1.68
CA PRO A 97 0.42 7.88 -1.29
C PRO A 97 0.76 9.22 -0.65
N LEU A 98 0.42 10.30 -1.35
CA LEU A 98 0.44 11.65 -0.80
C LEU A 98 -0.95 11.92 -0.24
N CYS A 99 -1.03 11.95 1.10
CA CYS A 99 -2.16 12.57 1.77
C CYS A 99 -1.95 14.08 1.72
N VAL A 100 -2.81 14.78 0.98
CA VAL A 100 -2.76 16.24 0.89
C VAL A 100 -3.98 16.77 1.64
N ARG A 101 -3.74 17.30 2.84
CA ARG A 101 -4.71 18.06 3.63
C ARG A 101 -4.31 19.53 3.65
N GLU A 102 -5.28 20.41 3.87
CA GLU A 102 -5.08 21.88 3.98
C GLU A 102 -4.08 22.28 5.08
N ASP A 103 -3.94 21.45 6.12
CA ASP A 103 -3.02 21.64 7.24
C ASP A 103 -1.64 20.98 7.04
N LEU A 104 -1.52 19.98 6.15
CA LEU A 104 -0.33 19.13 6.03
C LEU A 104 -0.29 18.45 4.64
N ALA A 105 0.55 18.97 3.75
CA ALA A 105 1.06 18.20 2.61
C ALA A 105 2.17 17.27 3.11
N MET A 106 1.81 16.15 3.74
CA MET A 106 2.80 15.16 4.16
C MET A 106 3.12 14.25 2.97
N ALA A 107 4.36 14.33 2.49
CA ALA A 107 4.99 13.17 1.88
C ALA A 107 5.14 12.13 3.00
N VAL A 108 4.16 11.25 3.17
CA VAL A 108 4.34 10.07 4.00
C VAL A 108 5.42 9.25 3.30
N THR A 109 6.63 9.24 3.86
CA THR A 109 7.71 8.40 3.31
C THR A 109 7.19 6.97 3.25
N SER A 110 7.59 6.20 2.23
CA SER A 110 7.16 4.80 2.08
C SER A 110 7.39 3.97 3.36
N ASP A 111 8.36 4.40 4.16
CA ASP A 111 8.79 3.75 5.40
C ASP A 111 7.76 3.90 6.53
N LEU A 112 6.85 4.88 6.43
CA LEU A 112 5.77 5.08 7.40
C LEU A 112 4.49 4.32 7.04
N LEU A 113 4.46 3.64 5.89
CA LEU A 113 3.27 2.93 5.43
C LEU A 113 3.22 1.49 5.96
N PRO A 114 2.01 0.91 6.08
CA PRO A 114 1.89 -0.53 6.20
C PRO A 114 2.63 -1.21 5.06
N ALA A 115 3.52 -2.14 5.42
CA ALA A 115 4.30 -2.94 4.49
C ALA A 115 3.70 -4.34 4.38
N LEU A 116 3.77 -4.91 3.18
CA LEU A 116 3.34 -6.28 2.93
C LEU A 116 4.24 -7.27 3.67
N VAL A 117 3.64 -8.15 4.45
CA VAL A 117 4.29 -9.29 5.10
C VAL A 117 4.04 -10.55 4.29
N LYS A 118 5.14 -11.29 4.04
CA LYS A 118 5.15 -12.59 3.37
C LYS A 118 5.76 -13.63 4.29
N GLU A 119 4.93 -14.23 5.13
CA GLU A 119 5.34 -15.31 6.03
C GLU A 119 4.94 -16.66 5.45
N LYS A 120 5.74 -17.69 5.72
CA LYS A 120 5.44 -19.07 5.34
C LYS A 120 4.18 -19.51 6.10
N ASP A 121 3.20 -20.07 5.39
CA ASP A 121 1.95 -20.59 5.93
C ASP A 121 0.96 -19.55 6.53
N ALA A 122 1.23 -18.25 6.36
CA ALA A 122 0.33 -17.16 6.69
C ALA A 122 -0.33 -16.58 5.42
N PRO A 123 -1.49 -15.91 5.51
CA PRO A 123 -2.00 -15.17 4.36
C PRO A 123 -1.11 -13.95 4.11
N LEU A 124 -1.25 -13.33 2.94
CA LEU A 124 -0.66 -12.01 2.72
C LEU A 124 -1.41 -10.99 3.57
N TYR A 125 -0.67 -10.18 4.33
CA TYR A 125 -1.23 -9.10 5.14
C TYR A 125 -0.27 -7.92 5.22
N TYR A 126 -0.79 -6.75 5.53
CA TYR A 126 -0.03 -5.52 5.71
C TYR A 126 0.09 -5.19 7.19
N THR A 127 1.28 -4.79 7.61
CA THR A 127 1.56 -4.32 8.97
C THR A 127 2.37 -3.04 8.90
N TRP A 128 2.05 -2.08 9.75
CA TRP A 128 2.89 -0.90 9.93
C TRP A 128 4.12 -1.24 10.78
N ASN A 129 5.30 -0.74 10.41
CA ASN A 129 6.53 -1.04 11.15
C ASN A 129 7.25 0.24 11.56
N PRO A 130 7.02 0.75 12.79
CA PRO A 130 7.71 1.91 13.31
C PRO A 130 9.16 1.57 13.68
N LYS A 131 10.00 1.33 12.68
CA LYS A 131 11.45 1.26 12.83
C LYS A 131 11.99 2.66 12.61
N ASP A 132 13.08 2.98 13.27
CA ASP A 132 13.87 4.18 12.98
C ASP A 132 13.48 5.50 13.67
N PHE A 133 12.81 5.48 14.83
CA PHE A 133 12.61 6.67 15.66
C PHE A 133 13.61 6.80 16.82
N LYS A 134 14.05 8.02 17.10
CA LYS A 134 14.74 8.36 18.35
C LYS A 134 13.74 8.41 19.50
N ILE A 135 14.14 7.88 20.65
CA ILE A 135 13.32 7.84 21.86
C ILE A 135 13.51 9.17 22.62
N ASN A 136 12.78 10.20 22.19
CA ASN A 136 12.85 11.55 22.77
C ASN A 136 11.50 12.07 23.30
N SER A 137 10.45 11.24 23.27
CA SER A 137 9.11 11.59 23.76
C SER A 137 8.41 10.37 24.38
N PRO A 138 7.35 10.58 25.21
CA PRO A 138 6.52 9.49 25.73
C PRO A 138 5.92 8.63 24.61
N ILE A 139 5.47 9.27 23.52
CA ILE A 139 4.92 8.55 22.36
C ILE A 139 5.99 7.71 21.67
N ALA A 140 7.18 8.27 21.41
CA ALA A 140 8.30 7.51 20.82
C ALA A 140 8.72 6.32 21.71
N SER A 141 8.66 6.49 23.03
CA SER A 141 8.91 5.40 23.99
C SER A 141 7.85 4.30 23.88
N SER A 142 6.56 4.65 23.84
CA SER A 142 5.47 3.69 23.63
C SER A 142 5.57 2.98 22.28
N LEU A 143 5.93 3.69 21.20
CA LEU A 143 6.16 3.11 19.88
C LEU A 143 7.31 2.09 19.89
N LYS A 144 8.37 2.33 20.67
CA LYS A 144 9.46 1.36 20.82
C LYS A 144 9.02 0.08 21.53
N ILE A 145 8.16 0.21 22.54
CA ILE A 145 7.56 -0.95 23.23
C ILE A 145 6.68 -1.74 22.26
N PHE A 146 5.89 -1.03 21.45
CA PHE A 146 5.04 -1.62 20.42
C PHE A 146 5.84 -2.35 19.35
N GLU A 147 6.94 -1.76 18.85
CA GLU A 147 7.87 -2.40 17.92
C GLU A 147 8.43 -3.72 18.50
N LYS A 148 8.81 -3.74 19.77
CA LYS A 148 9.26 -4.96 20.46
C LYS A 148 8.13 -6.00 20.57
N ALA A 149 6.92 -5.57 20.91
CA ALA A 149 5.77 -6.46 21.03
C ALA A 149 5.38 -7.10 19.68
N MET A 150 5.54 -6.41 18.56
CA MET A 150 5.30 -7.00 17.24
C MET A 150 6.24 -8.18 16.95
N LYS A 151 7.49 -8.12 17.41
CA LYS A 151 8.49 -9.18 17.20
C LYS A 151 8.17 -10.47 17.97
N THR A 152 7.39 -10.38 19.04
CA THR A 152 7.01 -11.57 19.83
C THR A 152 5.86 -12.35 19.20
N GLN A 153 5.17 -11.78 18.20
CA GLN A 153 3.94 -12.33 17.60
C GLN A 153 2.88 -12.74 18.65
N ASN A 154 2.90 -12.10 19.82
CA ASN A 154 1.95 -12.32 20.90
C ASN A 154 0.88 -11.22 20.86
N PRO A 155 -0.39 -11.55 20.54
CA PRO A 155 -1.47 -10.56 20.45
C PRO A 155 -1.69 -9.77 21.74
N GLU A 156 -1.48 -10.39 22.90
CA GLU A 156 -1.70 -9.74 24.19
C GLU A 156 -0.59 -8.74 24.52
N SER A 157 0.67 -9.10 24.24
CA SER A 157 1.78 -8.14 24.34
C SER A 157 1.56 -6.93 23.44
N LEU A 158 1.06 -7.15 22.22
CA LEU A 158 0.78 -6.08 21.27
C LEU A 158 -0.40 -5.21 21.71
N ARG A 159 -1.44 -5.82 22.30
CA ARG A 159 -2.58 -5.10 22.89
C ARG A 159 -2.15 -4.20 24.06
N ILE A 160 -1.32 -4.71 24.96
CA ILE A 160 -0.78 -3.92 26.09
C ILE A 160 0.05 -2.75 25.56
N ALA A 161 0.90 -2.99 24.56
CA ALA A 161 1.70 -1.92 23.97
C ALA A 161 0.83 -0.86 23.25
N LEU A 162 -0.25 -1.27 22.58
CA LEU A 162 -1.23 -0.36 21.97
C LEU A 162 -1.85 0.57 23.03
N LEU A 163 -2.27 0.04 24.18
CA LEU A 163 -2.81 0.87 25.27
C LEU A 163 -1.81 1.94 25.73
N GLY A 164 -0.51 1.61 25.74
CA GLY A 164 0.55 2.56 26.05
C GLY A 164 0.69 3.69 25.02
N ILE A 165 0.44 3.40 23.74
CA ILE A 165 0.39 4.43 22.68
C ILE A 165 -0.85 5.30 22.86
N GLU A 166 -2.02 4.69 23.09
CA GLU A 166 -3.28 5.42 23.31
C GLU A 166 -3.18 6.38 24.50
N GLN A 167 -2.65 5.93 25.63
CA GLN A 167 -2.44 6.78 26.81
C GLN A 167 -1.45 7.92 26.53
N ALA A 168 -0.36 7.65 25.80
CA ALA A 168 0.60 8.68 25.45
C ALA A 168 -0.01 9.72 24.50
N CYS A 169 -0.83 9.29 23.53
CA CYS A 169 -1.54 10.18 22.62
C CYS A 169 -2.60 11.01 23.34
N ASN A 170 -3.35 10.43 24.28
CA ASN A 170 -4.37 11.14 25.06
C ASN A 170 -3.77 12.24 25.96
N LYS A 171 -2.53 12.07 26.41
CA LYS A 171 -1.80 13.08 27.21
C LYS A 171 -1.10 14.13 26.36
N HIS A 172 -0.96 13.89 25.07
CA HIS A 172 -0.31 14.82 24.14
C HIS A 172 -1.31 15.90 23.72
N ALA A 173 -0.95 17.17 23.82
CA ALA A 173 -1.87 18.28 23.58
C ALA A 173 -2.25 18.41 22.09
N GLU A 174 -1.25 18.45 21.22
CA GLU A 174 -1.40 18.74 19.77
C GLU A 174 -1.97 17.57 18.98
N ASP A 175 -2.83 17.81 17.99
CA ASP A 175 -3.43 16.73 17.17
C ASP A 175 -2.47 15.97 16.25
N PHE A 176 -1.20 16.40 16.24
CA PHE A 176 -0.09 15.74 15.55
C PHE A 176 1.05 15.41 16.51
N VAL A 177 1.84 14.42 16.14
CA VAL A 177 3.04 13.96 16.84
C VAL A 177 4.23 14.23 15.95
N VAL A 178 5.26 14.89 16.50
CA VAL A 178 6.56 15.00 15.82
C VAL A 178 7.44 13.84 16.30
N LEU A 179 7.87 13.01 15.36
CA LEU A 179 8.82 11.92 15.57
C LEU A 179 10.11 12.25 14.85
N GLN A 180 11.24 12.14 15.56
CA GLN A 180 12.55 12.30 14.94
C GLN A 180 13.09 10.94 14.50
N LEU A 181 13.44 10.81 13.23
CA LEU A 181 14.11 9.64 12.69
C LEU A 181 15.55 9.52 13.22
N ILE A 182 16.14 8.31 13.13
CA ILE A 182 17.53 8.06 13.54
C ILE A 182 18.52 8.99 12.82
N ASP A 183 18.28 9.26 11.54
CA ASP A 183 19.10 10.17 10.71
C ASP A 183 18.95 11.66 11.07
N GLY A 184 18.05 12.00 12.00
CA GLY A 184 17.79 13.36 12.45
C GLY A 184 16.66 14.07 11.70
N THR A 185 16.03 13.43 10.72
CA THR A 185 14.87 13.99 10.01
C THR A 185 13.65 14.00 10.92
N ASP A 186 12.96 15.14 11.03
CA ASP A 186 11.70 15.22 11.76
C ASP A 186 10.50 14.92 10.86
N ILE A 187 9.57 14.12 11.36
CA ILE A 187 8.32 13.80 10.69
C ILE A 187 7.16 14.09 11.62
N ALA A 188 6.19 14.89 11.15
CA ALA A 188 4.91 15.05 11.81
C ALA A 188 3.95 13.94 11.34
N LEU A 189 3.14 13.40 12.24
CA LEU A 189 2.06 12.46 11.93
C LEU A 189 0.80 12.84 12.73
N PRO A 190 -0.40 12.86 12.12
CA PRO A 190 -1.63 12.99 12.87
C PRO A 190 -1.73 11.88 13.93
N LYS A 191 -2.08 12.23 15.18
CA LYS A 191 -2.29 11.25 16.27
C LYS A 191 -3.22 10.13 15.84
N GLN A 192 -4.33 10.51 15.17
CA GLN A 192 -5.34 9.56 14.73
C GLN A 192 -4.76 8.52 13.76
N MET A 193 -3.97 8.95 12.79
CA MET A 193 -3.31 8.04 11.84
C MET A 193 -2.36 7.07 12.55
N LEU A 194 -1.56 7.57 13.50
CA LEU A 194 -0.66 6.74 14.32
C LEU A 194 -1.43 5.65 15.08
N LEU A 195 -2.54 6.03 15.70
CA LEU A 195 -3.41 5.11 16.45
C LEU A 195 -4.06 4.08 15.54
N GLU A 196 -4.56 4.49 14.37
CA GLU A 196 -5.15 3.58 13.39
C GLU A 196 -4.13 2.55 12.90
N PHE A 197 -2.88 2.94 12.63
CA PHE A 197 -1.82 2.00 12.25
C PHE A 197 -1.52 0.99 13.37
N ALA A 198 -1.40 1.46 14.60
CA ALA A 198 -1.15 0.57 15.75
C ALA A 198 -2.34 -0.39 15.97
N LYS A 199 -3.58 0.10 15.81
CA LYS A 199 -4.81 -0.73 15.89
C LYS A 199 -4.86 -1.77 14.79
N LEU A 200 -4.51 -1.42 13.54
CA LEU A 200 -4.43 -2.37 12.42
C LEU A 200 -3.55 -3.56 12.76
N ASN A 201 -2.33 -3.29 13.24
CA ASN A 201 -1.38 -4.35 13.58
C ASN A 201 -1.92 -5.24 14.70
N SER A 202 -2.47 -4.64 15.76
CA SER A 202 -3.04 -5.37 16.90
C SER A 202 -4.21 -6.28 16.47
N ALA A 203 -5.17 -5.73 15.73
CA ALA A 203 -6.33 -6.48 15.26
C ALA A 203 -5.96 -7.57 14.25
N THR A 204 -5.03 -7.28 13.33
CA THR A 204 -4.53 -8.25 12.34
C THR A 204 -3.82 -9.41 13.02
N GLN A 205 -2.92 -9.14 13.97
CA GLN A 205 -2.21 -10.20 14.70
C GLN A 205 -3.16 -11.06 15.53
N ALA A 206 -4.15 -10.45 16.19
CA ALA A 206 -5.17 -11.21 16.90
C ALA A 206 -5.97 -12.10 15.95
N ALA A 207 -6.34 -11.59 14.76
CA ALA A 207 -7.10 -12.34 13.78
C ALA A 207 -6.31 -13.52 13.18
N LEU A 208 -5.03 -13.30 12.87
CA LEU A 208 -4.12 -14.34 12.37
C LEU A 208 -3.93 -15.44 13.41
N LYS A 209 -3.60 -15.07 14.66
CA LYS A 209 -3.33 -16.03 15.73
C LYS A 209 -4.55 -16.88 16.07
N ALA A 210 -5.73 -16.26 16.13
CA ALA A 210 -6.99 -16.95 16.44
C ALA A 210 -7.64 -17.60 15.21
N LYS A 211 -7.12 -17.37 14.00
CA LYS A 211 -7.79 -17.67 12.72
C LYS A 211 -9.25 -17.16 12.74
N ASN A 212 -9.48 -15.98 13.29
CA ASN A 212 -10.81 -15.40 13.49
C ASN A 212 -10.82 -13.91 13.12
N PRO A 213 -11.58 -13.49 12.10
CA PRO A 213 -11.58 -12.09 11.66
C PRO A 213 -12.29 -11.12 12.61
N ALA A 214 -12.98 -11.57 13.66
CA ALA A 214 -13.89 -10.75 14.47
C ALA A 214 -13.29 -9.40 14.93
N ARG A 215 -12.10 -9.39 15.54
CA ARG A 215 -11.45 -8.15 15.99
C ARG A 215 -11.04 -7.23 14.84
N LEU A 216 -10.67 -7.80 13.69
CA LEU A 216 -10.32 -7.01 12.52
C LEU A 216 -11.56 -6.44 11.82
N ILE A 217 -12.70 -7.15 11.87
CA ILE A 217 -13.99 -6.63 11.43
C ILE A 217 -14.40 -5.45 12.31
N GLU A 218 -14.37 -5.61 13.64
CA GLU A 218 -14.69 -4.56 14.61
C GLU A 218 -13.85 -3.29 14.37
N LEU A 219 -12.53 -3.44 14.17
CA LEU A 219 -11.69 -2.32 13.78
C LEU A 219 -12.15 -1.71 12.45
N THR A 220 -12.35 -2.52 11.41
CA THR A 220 -12.68 -2.03 10.07
C THR A 220 -14.00 -1.25 10.05
N ASP A 221 -14.99 -1.69 10.83
CA ASP A 221 -16.30 -1.07 10.95
C ASP A 221 -16.25 0.27 11.71
N THR A 222 -15.33 0.40 12.68
CA THR A 222 -15.14 1.63 13.47
C THR A 222 -14.24 2.66 12.80
N LEU A 223 -13.43 2.27 11.80
CA LEU A 223 -12.60 3.22 11.05
C LEU A 223 -13.46 4.20 10.24
N PRO A 224 -13.11 5.50 10.23
CA PRO A 224 -13.74 6.50 9.35
C PRO A 224 -13.75 6.08 7.88
N ALA A 225 -14.75 6.54 7.10
CA ALA A 225 -14.91 6.13 5.70
C ALA A 225 -13.74 6.56 4.80
N ASP A 226 -13.04 7.61 5.20
CA ASP A 226 -11.86 8.26 4.62
C ASP A 226 -10.55 7.86 5.31
N SER A 227 -10.59 6.96 6.31
CA SER A 227 -9.39 6.49 7.01
C SER A 227 -8.36 5.89 6.05
N PHE A 228 -7.11 6.31 6.25
CA PHE A 228 -5.94 5.81 5.55
C PHE A 228 -5.74 4.31 5.72
N VAL A 229 -6.11 3.80 6.89
CA VAL A 229 -5.85 2.42 7.31
C VAL A 229 -6.93 1.46 6.80
N LYS A 230 -8.13 1.98 6.52
CA LYS A 230 -9.29 1.18 6.10
C LYS A 230 -9.06 0.29 4.87
N PRO A 231 -8.42 0.74 3.76
CA PRO A 231 -8.10 -0.15 2.64
C PRO A 231 -7.17 -1.32 3.04
N PHE A 232 -6.19 -1.08 3.92
CA PHE A 232 -5.31 -2.13 4.43
C PHE A 232 -6.05 -3.11 5.35
N ALA A 233 -6.97 -2.62 6.18
CA ALA A 233 -7.80 -3.48 7.02
C ALA A 233 -8.67 -4.43 6.17
N HIS A 234 -9.29 -3.92 5.11
CA HIS A 234 -10.02 -4.75 4.14
C HIS A 234 -9.11 -5.75 3.42
N PHE A 235 -7.90 -5.35 3.01
CA PHE A 235 -6.94 -6.28 2.41
C PHE A 235 -6.59 -7.42 3.38
N ASN A 236 -6.32 -7.10 4.64
CA ASN A 236 -5.99 -8.09 5.68
C ASN A 236 -7.17 -9.02 5.97
N LEU A 237 -8.41 -8.50 6.01
CA LEU A 237 -9.62 -9.32 6.12
C LEU A 237 -9.73 -10.32 4.96
N ALA A 238 -9.49 -9.87 3.73
CA ALA A 238 -9.54 -10.75 2.57
C ALA A 238 -8.51 -11.89 2.67
N GLY A 239 -7.30 -11.60 3.16
CA GLY A 239 -6.29 -12.61 3.48
C GLY A 239 -6.78 -13.65 4.50
N ILE A 240 -7.40 -13.20 5.60
CA ILE A 240 -7.97 -14.10 6.63
C ILE A 240 -9.10 -14.96 6.03
N PHE A 241 -9.99 -14.39 5.23
CA PHE A 241 -11.09 -15.13 4.59
C PHE A 241 -10.58 -16.17 3.58
N ASN A 242 -9.52 -15.85 2.83
CA ASN A 242 -8.86 -16.81 1.94
C ASN A 242 -8.36 -18.06 2.68
N GLN A 243 -7.79 -17.91 3.89
CA GLN A 243 -7.36 -19.06 4.68
C GLN A 243 -8.52 -20.00 5.08
N LYS A 244 -9.75 -19.48 5.10
CA LYS A 244 -10.97 -20.23 5.40
C LYS A 244 -11.70 -20.71 4.15
N ALA A 245 -11.10 -20.60 2.97
CA ALA A 245 -11.74 -20.83 1.68
C ALA A 245 -13.06 -20.05 1.48
N SER A 246 -13.23 -18.94 2.20
CA SER A 246 -14.41 -18.06 2.10
C SER A 246 -14.20 -17.05 0.96
N PHE A 247 -14.07 -17.55 -0.26
CA PHE A 247 -13.63 -16.77 -1.43
C PHE A 247 -14.57 -15.59 -1.78
N GLU A 248 -15.87 -15.73 -1.53
CA GLU A 248 -16.82 -14.63 -1.71
C GLU A 248 -16.55 -13.46 -0.76
N SER A 249 -16.34 -13.78 0.53
CA SER A 249 -15.98 -12.78 1.55
C SER A 249 -14.62 -12.15 1.26
N ALA A 250 -13.67 -12.92 0.75
CA ALA A 250 -12.36 -12.42 0.35
C ALA A 250 -12.47 -11.47 -0.86
N ALA A 251 -13.19 -11.86 -1.92
CA ALA A 251 -13.43 -11.05 -3.10
C ALA A 251 -14.13 -9.73 -2.75
N LYS A 252 -15.16 -9.77 -1.90
CA LYS A 252 -15.85 -8.57 -1.40
C LYS A 252 -14.88 -7.59 -0.75
N ASN A 253 -14.00 -8.08 0.12
CA ASN A 253 -13.05 -7.23 0.84
C ASN A 253 -11.95 -6.68 -0.07
N TYR A 254 -11.39 -7.47 -1.00
CA TYR A 254 -10.46 -6.93 -2.00
C TYR A 254 -11.11 -5.87 -2.88
N LYS A 255 -12.37 -6.07 -3.31
CA LYS A 255 -13.11 -5.08 -4.08
C LYS A 255 -13.25 -3.75 -3.33
N ILE A 256 -13.51 -3.79 -2.02
CA ILE A 256 -13.56 -2.58 -1.20
C ILE A 256 -12.17 -1.93 -1.10
N ALA A 257 -11.12 -2.69 -0.83
CA ALA A 257 -9.74 -2.18 -0.80
C ALA A 257 -9.37 -1.50 -2.14
N ILE A 258 -9.68 -2.12 -3.27
CA ILE A 258 -9.45 -1.58 -4.63
C ILE A 258 -10.30 -0.32 -4.87
N SER A 259 -11.55 -0.26 -4.41
CA SER A 259 -12.39 0.93 -4.57
C SER A 259 -11.80 2.16 -3.85
N LYS A 260 -11.07 1.91 -2.77
CA LYS A 260 -10.36 2.92 -1.98
C LYS A 260 -8.97 3.23 -2.52
N GLN A 261 -8.29 2.22 -3.09
CA GLN A 261 -6.98 2.35 -3.72
C GLN A 261 -6.96 1.65 -5.10
N PRO A 262 -7.45 2.33 -6.16
CA PRO A 262 -7.66 1.70 -7.48
C PRO A 262 -6.38 1.27 -8.19
N THR A 263 -5.22 1.74 -7.77
CA THR A 263 -3.92 1.42 -8.39
C THR A 263 -3.22 0.23 -7.74
N TRP A 264 -3.77 -0.38 -6.69
CA TRP A 264 -3.13 -1.47 -5.94
C TRP A 264 -3.08 -2.79 -6.74
N PRO A 265 -1.95 -3.16 -7.37
CA PRO A 265 -1.94 -4.25 -8.35
C PRO A 265 -2.13 -5.62 -7.69
N LEU A 266 -1.49 -5.84 -6.55
CA LEU A 266 -1.63 -7.08 -5.78
C LEU A 266 -3.06 -7.33 -5.32
N ALA A 267 -3.79 -6.29 -4.87
CA ALA A 267 -5.18 -6.45 -4.48
C ALA A 267 -6.06 -6.87 -5.66
N LYS A 268 -5.80 -6.31 -6.87
CA LYS A 268 -6.50 -6.71 -8.11
C LYS A 268 -6.21 -8.15 -8.50
N GLU A 269 -4.94 -8.55 -8.50
CA GLU A 269 -4.54 -9.92 -8.80
C GLU A 269 -5.25 -10.92 -7.88
N LEU A 270 -5.25 -10.65 -6.57
CA LEU A 270 -5.89 -11.52 -5.58
C LEU A 270 -7.42 -11.50 -5.67
N TYR A 271 -8.01 -10.37 -6.07
CA TYR A 271 -9.44 -10.27 -6.36
C TYR A 271 -9.82 -11.17 -7.56
N GLU A 272 -9.12 -11.04 -8.69
CA GLU A 272 -9.36 -11.83 -9.90
C GLU A 272 -9.18 -13.33 -9.64
N LYS A 273 -8.13 -13.70 -8.90
CA LYS A 273 -7.91 -15.09 -8.46
C LYS A 273 -9.07 -15.62 -7.63
N ASN A 274 -9.63 -14.81 -6.74
CA ASN A 274 -10.79 -15.21 -5.93
C ASN A 274 -12.05 -15.42 -6.78
N LEU A 275 -12.25 -14.63 -7.82
CA LEU A 275 -13.36 -14.84 -8.76
C LEU A 275 -13.23 -16.15 -9.53
N GLN A 276 -12.00 -16.51 -9.94
CA GLN A 276 -11.73 -17.80 -10.59
C GLN A 276 -12.05 -18.97 -9.67
N LEU A 277 -11.56 -18.93 -8.43
CA LEU A 277 -11.83 -19.98 -7.42
C LEU A 277 -13.33 -20.13 -7.11
N LEU A 278 -14.10 -19.03 -7.17
CA LEU A 278 -15.56 -19.09 -7.02
C LEU A 278 -16.22 -19.80 -8.19
N ALA A 279 -15.81 -19.51 -9.42
CA ALA A 279 -16.34 -20.18 -10.62
C ALA A 279 -16.02 -21.68 -10.61
N GLU A 280 -14.77 -22.05 -10.31
CA GLU A 280 -14.34 -23.45 -10.21
C GLU A 280 -15.08 -24.25 -9.14
N ASN A 281 -15.48 -23.61 -8.04
CA ASN A 281 -16.24 -24.26 -6.99
C ASN A 281 -17.71 -24.46 -7.38
N GLN A 282 -18.30 -23.56 -8.17
CA GLN A 282 -19.67 -23.69 -8.67
C GLN A 282 -19.78 -24.86 -9.65
N GLU A 283 -18.83 -25.00 -10.58
CA GLU A 283 -18.78 -26.10 -11.55
C GLU A 283 -18.58 -27.49 -10.94
N LYS A 284 -18.11 -27.59 -9.69
CA LYS A 284 -17.96 -28.87 -8.96
C LYS A 284 -19.19 -29.28 -8.18
N THR A 285 -20.13 -28.37 -7.99
CA THR A 285 -21.40 -28.59 -7.26
C THR A 285 -22.59 -28.82 -8.18
N ASP A 286 -22.43 -28.59 -9.49
CA ASP A 286 -23.38 -28.92 -10.55
C ASP A 286 -23.05 -30.28 -11.20
#